data_AF-A0A3M3UG23-F1
#
_entry.id   AF-A0A3M3UG23-F1
#
_cell.length_a   1.000
_cell.length_b   1.000
_cell.length_c   1.000
_cell.angle_alpha   90.00
_cell.angle_beta   90.00
_cell.angle_gamma   90.00
#
_symmetry.space_group_name_H-M   'P 1'
#
loop_
_entity.id
_entity.type
_entity.pdbx_description
1 polymer ?
#
loop_
_entity_poly.entity_id
_entity_poly.type
_entity_poly.pdbx_seq_one_letter_code
_entity_poly.pdbx_strand_id
1 'polypeptide(L)'
;MPAPYTPTSNVIPRPQILTAKALAAVERFSHIEAMSGMALVLAAIAALLWANSSTSLSYEAFWHTRVVLSFGSFSIRESLHFLVNDGLMTIFFLVVEMEIRQEIQDGALSYAEMAILPLGAALGGVLVPAGIYLVYNFGADSAHGWAVPTATDIAFAIGVLALLGKSIPGNLRVFCWRSPSSTISRR
;
A
#
# COMPACT_ATOMS: atom_id res chain seq x y z
N MET A 1 3.70 70.80 5.52
CA MET A 1 3.67 69.72 4.50
C MET A 1 3.87 68.39 5.19
N PRO A 2 2.89 67.48 5.24
CA PRO A 2 3.12 66.13 5.76
C PRO A 2 3.82 65.27 4.68
N ALA A 3 4.74 64.41 5.10
CA ALA A 3 5.51 63.55 4.22
C ALA A 3 4.64 62.49 3.50
N PRO A 4 4.97 62.08 2.27
CA PRO A 4 4.17 61.14 1.51
C PRO A 4 4.25 59.72 2.10
N TYR A 5 3.09 59.10 2.31
CA TYR A 5 2.97 57.71 2.73
C TYR A 5 3.51 56.79 1.64
N THR A 6 4.68 56.20 1.86
CA THR A 6 5.23 55.15 0.99
C THR A 6 4.64 53.82 1.45
N PRO A 7 3.89 53.10 0.61
CA PRO A 7 3.37 51.80 0.98
C PRO A 7 4.55 50.84 1.17
N THR A 8 4.66 50.27 2.38
CA THR A 8 5.62 49.20 2.67
C THR A 8 5.30 48.02 1.76
N SER A 9 6.24 47.67 0.88
CA SER A 9 6.12 46.51 0.03
C SER A 9 5.98 45.27 0.93
N ASN A 10 4.86 44.58 0.77
CA ASN A 10 4.52 43.41 1.57
C ASN A 10 5.44 42.26 1.13
N VAL A 11 6.63 42.18 1.72
CA VAL A 11 7.61 41.11 1.44
C VAL A 11 7.05 39.82 2.05
N ILE A 12 6.40 39.02 1.21
CA ILE A 12 5.89 37.70 1.57
C ILE A 12 7.06 36.88 2.14
N PRO A 13 7.00 36.40 3.39
CA PRO A 13 8.07 35.61 3.98
C PRO A 13 8.26 34.30 3.20
N ARG A 14 9.48 34.06 2.72
CA ARG A 14 9.94 32.82 2.07
C ARG A 14 9.49 31.49 2.71
N PRO A 15 9.28 31.35 4.04
CA PRO A 15 8.74 30.10 4.59
C PRO A 15 7.33 29.77 4.10
N GLN A 16 6.46 30.76 3.84
CA GLN A 16 5.07 30.49 3.43
C GLN A 16 4.97 29.86 2.03
N ILE A 17 5.87 30.21 1.12
CA ILE A 17 5.92 29.63 -0.23
C ILE A 17 6.40 28.18 -0.17
N LEU A 18 7.34 27.87 0.74
CA LEU A 18 7.81 26.50 0.97
C LEU A 18 6.72 25.66 1.65
N THR A 19 6.04 26.20 2.67
CA THR A 19 4.91 25.54 3.31
C THR A 19 3.77 25.32 2.33
N ALA A 20 3.42 26.30 1.49
CA ALA A 20 2.37 26.17 0.48
C ALA A 20 2.73 25.14 -0.60
N LYS A 21 3.98 25.11 -1.07
CA LYS A 21 4.45 24.08 -2.02
C LYS A 21 4.47 22.68 -1.39
N ALA A 22 4.89 22.58 -0.13
CA ALA A 22 4.87 21.32 0.61
C ALA A 22 3.43 20.84 0.86
N LEU A 23 2.51 21.74 1.25
CA LEU A 23 1.10 21.43 1.43
C LEU A 23 0.47 20.98 0.11
N ALA A 24 0.73 21.69 -0.99
CA ALA A 24 0.22 21.33 -2.31
C ALA A 24 0.78 19.99 -2.83
N ALA A 25 2.06 19.69 -2.54
CA ALA A 25 2.63 18.39 -2.85
C ALA A 25 1.96 17.28 -2.01
N VAL A 26 1.82 17.48 -0.70
CA VAL A 26 1.14 16.52 0.20
C VAL A 26 -0.31 16.32 -0.19
N GLU A 27 -1.03 17.38 -0.55
CA GLU A 27 -2.43 17.31 -1.01
C GLU A 27 -2.53 16.53 -2.32
N ARG A 28 -1.62 16.76 -3.26
CA ARG A 28 -1.59 16.05 -4.55
C ARG A 28 -1.23 14.57 -4.40
N PHE A 29 -0.24 14.24 -3.57
CA PHE A 29 0.13 12.84 -3.27
C PHE A 29 -0.98 12.11 -2.53
N SER A 30 -1.54 12.75 -1.49
CA SER A 30 -2.68 12.22 -0.74
C SER A 30 -3.89 12.01 -1.64
N HIS A 31 -4.14 12.89 -2.60
CA HIS A 31 -5.24 12.72 -3.54
C HIS A 31 -5.02 11.50 -4.46
N ILE A 32 -3.80 11.24 -4.92
CA ILE A 32 -3.53 10.07 -5.79
C ILE A 32 -3.69 8.76 -5.00
N GLU A 33 -3.12 8.68 -3.79
CA GLU A 33 -3.24 7.51 -2.92
C GLU A 33 -4.66 7.31 -2.39
N ALA A 34 -5.37 8.39 -2.04
CA ALA A 34 -6.77 8.30 -1.64
C ALA A 34 -7.66 7.83 -2.80
N MET A 35 -7.36 8.21 -4.05
CA MET A 35 -8.12 7.76 -5.22
C MET A 35 -7.93 6.27 -5.48
N SER A 36 -6.72 5.72 -5.34
CA SER A 36 -6.51 4.27 -5.47
C SER A 36 -7.17 3.49 -4.33
N GLY A 37 -7.06 3.98 -3.09
CA GLY A 37 -7.75 3.41 -1.93
C GLY A 37 -9.27 3.42 -2.06
N MET A 38 -9.84 4.54 -2.52
CA MET A 38 -11.28 4.66 -2.78
C MET A 38 -11.72 3.71 -3.90
N ALA A 39 -10.94 3.61 -4.98
CA ALA A 39 -11.24 2.69 -6.07
C ALA A 39 -11.26 1.23 -5.60
N LEU A 40 -10.33 0.82 -4.73
CA LEU A 40 -10.30 -0.51 -4.12
C LEU A 40 -11.55 -0.77 -3.26
N VAL A 41 -11.91 0.17 -2.39
CA VAL A 41 -13.09 0.05 -1.53
C VAL A 41 -14.37 -0.04 -2.37
N LEU A 42 -14.51 0.81 -3.38
CA LEU A 42 -15.68 0.77 -4.29
C LEU A 42 -15.74 -0.53 -5.08
N ALA A 43 -14.60 -1.04 -5.57
CA ALA A 43 -14.52 -2.32 -6.24
C ALA A 43 -14.92 -3.48 -5.31
N ALA A 44 -14.45 -3.49 -4.07
CA ALA A 44 -14.81 -4.48 -3.06
C ALA A 44 -16.30 -4.44 -2.71
N ILE A 45 -16.88 -3.25 -2.53
CA ILE A 45 -18.32 -3.08 -2.29
C ILE A 45 -19.13 -3.56 -3.50
N ALA A 46 -18.74 -3.17 -4.72
CA ALA A 46 -19.40 -3.62 -5.94
C ALA A 46 -19.35 -5.15 -6.09
N ALA A 47 -18.20 -5.77 -5.78
CA ALA A 47 -18.04 -7.23 -5.78
C ALA A 47 -18.94 -7.89 -4.72
N LEU A 48 -18.99 -7.37 -3.49
CA LEU A 48 -19.85 -7.90 -2.43
C LEU A 48 -21.34 -7.80 -2.79
N LEU A 49 -21.77 -6.66 -3.34
CA LEU A 49 -23.14 -6.46 -3.79
C LEU A 49 -23.49 -7.40 -4.94
N TRP A 50 -22.56 -7.61 -5.89
CA TRP A 50 -22.80 -8.52 -7.01
C TRP A 50 -22.85 -9.99 -6.54
N ALA A 51 -21.95 -10.39 -5.64
CA ALA A 51 -21.90 -11.75 -5.09
C ALA A 51 -23.12 -12.09 -4.21
N ASN A 52 -23.65 -11.13 -3.45
CA ASN A 52 -24.82 -11.33 -2.59
C ASN A 52 -26.16 -11.07 -3.28
N SER A 53 -26.17 -10.65 -4.55
CA SER A 53 -27.40 -10.40 -5.31
C SER A 53 -28.04 -11.70 -5.82
N SER A 54 -29.31 -11.63 -6.24
CA SER A 54 -30.02 -12.74 -6.91
C SER A 54 -29.35 -13.22 -8.20
N THR A 55 -28.37 -12.46 -8.69
CA THR A 55 -27.52 -12.75 -9.86
C THR A 55 -26.18 -13.41 -9.48
N SER A 56 -26.04 -13.95 -8.27
CA SER A 56 -24.82 -14.65 -7.79
C SER A 56 -24.36 -15.77 -8.73
N LEU A 57 -25.30 -16.50 -9.36
CA LEU A 57 -25.01 -17.53 -10.36
C LEU A 57 -24.27 -16.98 -11.60
N SER A 58 -24.52 -15.73 -11.98
CA SER A 58 -23.81 -15.08 -13.10
C SER A 58 -22.40 -14.66 -12.70
N TYR A 59 -22.21 -14.23 -11.45
CA TYR A 59 -20.88 -13.92 -10.91
C TYR A 59 -20.01 -15.19 -10.86
N GLU A 60 -20.55 -16.28 -10.33
CA GLU A 60 -19.88 -17.58 -10.29
C GLU A 60 -19.57 -18.09 -11.71
N ALA A 61 -20.54 -18.04 -12.63
CA ALA A 61 -20.32 -18.47 -14.01
C ALA A 61 -19.24 -17.64 -14.72
N PHE A 62 -19.17 -16.33 -14.46
CA PHE A 62 -18.15 -15.45 -15.02
C PHE A 62 -16.74 -15.85 -14.54
N TRP A 63 -16.55 -16.00 -13.22
CA TRP A 63 -15.24 -16.34 -12.64
C TRP A 63 -14.80 -17.78 -12.90
N HIS A 64 -15.76 -18.72 -13.01
CA HIS A 64 -15.51 -20.10 -13.40
C HIS A 64 -15.43 -20.35 -14.91
N THR A 65 -15.47 -19.29 -15.73
CA THR A 65 -15.23 -19.42 -17.18
C THR A 65 -13.88 -20.08 -17.41
N ARG A 66 -13.88 -21.25 -18.08
CA ARG A 66 -12.66 -22.01 -18.33
C ARG A 66 -11.88 -21.35 -19.46
N VAL A 67 -10.66 -20.91 -19.15
CA VAL A 67 -9.69 -20.45 -20.14
C VAL A 67 -8.80 -21.64 -20.49
N VAL A 68 -8.88 -22.08 -21.74
CA VAL A 68 -8.05 -23.17 -22.25
C VAL A 68 -7.00 -22.57 -23.17
N LEU A 69 -5.74 -22.57 -22.72
CA LEU A 69 -4.60 -22.21 -23.55
C LEU A 69 -3.94 -23.51 -24.02
N SER A 70 -4.01 -23.77 -25.33
CA SER A 70 -3.40 -24.95 -25.95
C SER A 70 -2.29 -24.53 -26.91
N PHE A 71 -1.07 -24.95 -26.63
CA PHE A 71 0.09 -24.79 -27.51
C PHE A 71 0.64 -26.17 -27.86
N GLY A 72 0.32 -26.68 -29.05
CA GLY A 72 0.73 -28.02 -29.48
C GLY A 72 0.14 -29.12 -28.57
N SER A 73 1.00 -29.92 -27.93
CA SER A 73 0.60 -30.96 -26.97
C SER A 73 0.38 -30.46 -25.55
N PHE A 74 0.72 -29.19 -25.26
CA PHE A 74 0.54 -28.60 -23.94
C PHE A 74 -0.82 -27.92 -23.86
N SER A 75 -1.71 -28.40 -22.97
CA SER A 75 -3.00 -27.75 -22.70
C SER A 75 -3.08 -27.36 -21.23
N ILE A 76 -3.15 -26.06 -20.95
CA ILE A 76 -3.41 -25.53 -19.60
C ILE A 76 -4.89 -25.17 -19.56
N ARG A 77 -5.61 -25.76 -18.59
CA ARG A 77 -7.06 -25.59 -18.44
C ARG A 77 -7.32 -24.99 -17.06
N GLU A 78 -7.29 -23.67 -16.98
CA GLU A 78 -7.51 -22.96 -15.73
C GLU A 78 -8.77 -22.10 -15.77
N SER A 79 -9.29 -21.76 -14.60
CA SER A 79 -10.40 -20.81 -14.51
C SER A 79 -9.90 -19.38 -14.76
N LEU A 80 -10.79 -18.51 -15.24
CA LEU A 80 -10.53 -17.08 -15.36
C LEU A 80 -10.10 -16.49 -14.01
N HIS A 81 -10.76 -16.91 -12.93
CA HIS A 81 -10.36 -16.53 -11.56
C HIS A 81 -8.90 -16.86 -11.26
N PHE A 82 -8.46 -18.09 -11.55
CA PHE A 82 -7.08 -18.50 -11.32
C PHE A 82 -6.10 -17.66 -12.15
N LEU A 83 -6.39 -17.45 -13.44
CA LEU A 83 -5.54 -16.66 -14.33
C LEU A 83 -5.40 -15.21 -13.87
N VAL A 84 -6.51 -14.58 -13.48
CA VAL A 84 -6.50 -13.19 -13.01
C VAL A 84 -5.77 -13.09 -11.68
N ASN A 85 -6.03 -14.01 -10.74
CA ASN A 85 -5.34 -14.02 -9.45
C ASN A 85 -3.83 -14.18 -9.63
N ASP A 86 -3.39 -15.20 -10.39
CA ASP A 86 -1.97 -15.48 -10.59
C ASP A 86 -1.27 -14.39 -11.42
N GLY A 87 -1.93 -13.90 -12.48
CA GLY A 87 -1.40 -12.84 -13.33
C GLY A 87 -1.28 -11.49 -12.61
N LEU A 88 -2.35 -11.05 -11.91
CA LEU A 88 -2.31 -9.80 -11.15
C LEU A 88 -1.35 -9.90 -9.96
N MET A 89 -1.31 -11.04 -9.26
CA MET A 89 -0.33 -11.25 -8.18
C MET A 89 1.10 -11.22 -8.69
N THR A 90 1.38 -11.82 -9.86
CA THR A 90 2.72 -11.76 -10.47
C THR A 90 3.15 -10.32 -10.74
N ILE A 91 2.27 -9.50 -11.32
CA ILE A 91 2.56 -8.07 -11.56
C ILE A 91 2.73 -7.31 -10.24
N PHE A 92 1.86 -7.57 -9.26
CA PHE A 92 1.92 -6.95 -7.94
C PHE A 92 3.24 -7.26 -7.24
N PHE A 93 3.63 -8.53 -7.15
CA PHE A 93 4.88 -8.94 -6.53
C PHE A 93 6.10 -8.41 -7.28
N LEU A 94 6.06 -8.32 -8.61
CA LEU A 94 7.13 -7.69 -9.39
C LEU A 94 7.34 -6.23 -8.99
N VAL A 95 6.26 -5.45 -8.86
CA VAL A 95 6.34 -4.04 -8.45
C VAL A 95 6.87 -3.92 -7.02
N VAL A 96 6.34 -4.73 -6.10
CA VAL A 96 6.79 -4.76 -4.71
C VAL A 96 8.27 -5.16 -4.61
N GLU A 97 8.72 -6.13 -5.40
CA GLU A 97 10.11 -6.57 -5.42
C GLU A 97 11.05 -5.49 -5.95
N MET A 98 10.65 -4.77 -7.01
CA MET A 98 11.43 -3.64 -7.52
C MET A 98 11.59 -2.53 -6.47
N GLU A 99 10.53 -2.22 -5.73
CA GLU A 99 10.54 -1.22 -4.65
C GLU A 99 11.46 -1.67 -3.50
N ILE A 100 11.33 -2.92 -3.05
CA ILE A 100 12.18 -3.48 -1.99
C ILE A 100 13.65 -3.49 -2.45
N ARG A 101 13.93 -3.85 -3.70
CA ARG A 101 15.27 -3.87 -4.26
C ARG A 101 15.90 -2.47 -4.32
N GLN A 102 15.09 -1.43 -4.54
CA GLN A 102 15.53 -0.04 -4.46
C GLN A 102 15.85 0.35 -3.01
N GLU A 103 14.99 -0.01 -2.06
CA GLU A 103 15.18 0.31 -0.64
C GLU A 103 16.40 -0.41 -0.01
N ILE A 104 16.71 -1.62 -0.49
CA ILE A 104 17.93 -2.34 -0.08
C ILE A 104 19.20 -1.65 -0.58
N GLN A 105 19.17 -1.03 -1.78
CA GLN A 105 20.34 -0.39 -2.36
C GLN A 105 20.57 1.02 -1.81
N ASP A 106 19.53 1.85 -1.79
CA ASP A 106 19.65 3.30 -1.53
C ASP A 106 18.88 3.75 -0.27
N GLY A 107 18.15 2.85 0.38
CA GLY A 107 17.19 3.16 1.44
C GLY A 107 17.62 2.73 2.84
N ALA A 108 16.65 2.69 3.75
CA ALA A 108 16.83 2.33 5.16
C ALA A 108 17.21 0.86 5.38
N LEU A 109 17.01 0.00 4.37
CA LEU A 109 17.42 -1.42 4.41
C LEU A 109 18.89 -1.62 4.01
N SER A 110 19.58 -0.59 3.50
CA SER A 110 21.00 -0.67 3.14
C SER A 110 21.93 -0.81 4.34
N TYR A 111 21.52 -0.27 5.50
CA TYR A 111 22.27 -0.37 6.76
C TYR A 111 21.63 -1.40 7.68
N ALA A 112 22.39 -2.46 8.02
CA ALA A 112 21.92 -3.55 8.87
C ALA A 112 21.34 -3.08 10.22
N GLU A 113 21.92 -2.02 10.81
CA GLU A 113 21.45 -1.43 12.06
C GLU A 113 20.04 -0.82 11.95
N MET A 114 19.72 -0.22 10.81
CA MET A 114 18.39 0.36 10.54
C MET A 114 17.38 -0.71 10.10
N ALA A 115 17.84 -1.77 9.46
CA ALA A 115 16.99 -2.87 8.97
C ALA A 115 16.41 -3.76 10.08
N ILE A 116 17.09 -3.88 11.24
CA ILE A 116 16.67 -4.78 12.34
C ILE A 116 15.30 -4.39 12.91
N LEU A 117 15.01 -3.09 13.05
CA LEU A 117 13.74 -2.62 13.63
C LEU A 117 12.53 -2.96 12.72
N PRO A 118 12.52 -2.60 11.41
CA PRO A 118 11.46 -3.02 10.49
C PRO A 118 11.35 -4.55 10.36
N LEU A 119 12.48 -5.26 10.31
CA LEU A 119 12.47 -6.71 10.16
C LEU A 119 11.84 -7.39 11.39
N GLY A 120 12.20 -6.95 12.59
CA GLY A 120 11.60 -7.44 13.84
C GLY A 120 10.09 -7.15 13.90
N ALA A 121 9.67 -5.96 13.48
CA ALA A 121 8.25 -5.60 13.41
C ALA A 121 7.47 -6.47 12.40
N ALA A 122 8.06 -6.72 11.22
CA ALA A 122 7.46 -7.57 10.19
C ALA A 122 7.36 -9.03 10.66
N LEU A 123 8.41 -9.59 11.26
CA LEU A 123 8.40 -10.94 11.81
C LEU A 123 7.36 -11.10 12.92
N GLY A 124 7.28 -10.13 13.84
CA GLY A 124 6.24 -10.12 14.88
C GLY A 124 4.83 -10.07 14.28
N GLY A 125 4.64 -9.25 13.25
CA GLY A 125 3.38 -9.12 12.52
C GLY A 125 2.92 -10.40 11.80
N VAL A 126 3.86 -11.30 11.45
CA VAL A 126 3.54 -12.59 10.82
C VAL A 126 3.39 -13.70 11.86
N LEU A 127 4.35 -13.83 12.78
CA LEU A 127 4.42 -14.95 13.73
C LEU A 127 3.27 -14.94 14.73
N VAL A 128 2.86 -13.76 15.22
CA VAL A 128 1.78 -13.64 16.21
C VAL A 128 0.44 -14.11 15.64
N PRO A 129 -0.10 -13.57 14.52
CA PRO A 129 -1.37 -14.03 13.97
C PRO A 129 -1.32 -15.48 13.46
N ALA A 130 -0.20 -15.92 12.86
CA ALA A 130 -0.03 -17.31 12.45
C ALA A 130 -0.10 -18.28 13.64
N GLY A 131 0.61 -17.95 14.73
CA GLY A 131 0.62 -18.74 15.96
C GLY A 131 -0.75 -18.81 16.61
N ILE A 132 -1.45 -17.68 16.71
CA ILE A 132 -2.84 -17.64 17.20
C ILE A 132 -3.73 -18.56 16.35
N TYR A 133 -3.67 -18.45 15.02
CA TYR A 133 -4.49 -19.27 14.13
C TYR A 133 -4.23 -20.78 14.28
N LEU A 134 -2.95 -21.18 14.35
CA LEU A 134 -2.55 -22.57 14.49
C LEU A 134 -2.95 -23.17 15.84
N VAL A 135 -2.90 -22.40 16.92
CA VAL A 135 -3.35 -22.86 18.25
C VAL A 135 -4.86 -23.15 18.24
N TYR A 136 -5.66 -22.29 17.59
CA TYR A 136 -7.11 -22.50 17.51
C TYR A 136 -7.54 -23.56 16.50
N ASN A 137 -6.77 -23.80 15.44
CA ASN A 137 -7.09 -24.77 14.38
C ASN A 137 -6.24 -26.05 14.48
N PHE A 138 -5.68 -26.34 15.64
CA PHE A 138 -4.77 -27.48 15.82
C PHE A 138 -5.51 -28.80 15.58
N GLY A 139 -5.05 -29.58 14.58
CA GLY A 139 -5.64 -30.86 14.21
C GLY A 139 -6.85 -30.80 13.27
N ALA A 140 -7.25 -29.61 12.81
CA ALA A 140 -8.26 -29.45 11.76
C ALA A 140 -7.60 -29.38 10.36
N ASP A 141 -8.29 -29.83 9.32
CA ASP A 141 -7.84 -29.68 7.92
C ASP A 141 -7.56 -28.21 7.55
N SER A 142 -8.23 -27.27 8.24
CA SER A 142 -8.06 -25.83 8.12
C SER A 142 -6.70 -25.30 8.56
N ALA A 143 -5.86 -26.09 9.25
CA ALA A 143 -4.54 -25.65 9.72
C ALA A 143 -3.62 -25.14 8.58
N HIS A 144 -3.83 -25.57 7.34
CA HIS A 144 -3.13 -25.07 6.15
C HIS A 144 -3.38 -23.57 5.86
N GLY A 145 -4.46 -23.00 6.43
CA GLY A 145 -4.84 -21.59 6.26
C GLY A 145 -4.08 -20.59 7.13
N TRP A 146 -2.98 -20.99 7.78
CA TRP A 146 -2.22 -20.13 8.70
C TRP A 146 -1.68 -18.84 8.08
N ALA A 147 -1.50 -18.82 6.75
CA ALA A 147 -1.00 -17.65 6.03
C ALA A 147 -2.09 -16.58 5.81
N VAL A 148 -3.37 -16.94 5.84
CA VAL A 148 -4.50 -16.02 5.62
C VAL A 148 -4.48 -14.82 6.60
N PRO A 149 -4.37 -15.01 7.93
CA PRO A 149 -4.34 -13.88 8.87
C PRO A 149 -3.02 -13.09 8.86
N THR A 150 -1.99 -13.58 8.18
CA THR A 150 -0.69 -12.89 8.07
C THR A 150 -0.62 -11.94 6.87
N ALA A 151 -1.45 -12.17 5.85
CA ALA A 151 -1.45 -11.37 4.63
C ALA A 151 -1.95 -9.95 4.92
N THR A 152 -1.05 -8.96 4.78
CA THR A 152 -1.40 -7.54 4.94
C THR A 152 -1.42 -6.87 3.58
N ASP A 153 -2.56 -6.31 3.19
CA ASP A 153 -2.70 -5.50 1.97
C ASP A 153 -2.27 -4.05 2.25
N ILE A 154 -1.07 -3.70 1.77
CA ILE A 154 -0.47 -2.38 1.92
C ILE A 154 -1.30 -1.31 1.20
N ALA A 155 -1.88 -1.62 0.03
CA ALA A 155 -2.66 -0.66 -0.75
C ALA A 155 -3.97 -0.30 -0.04
N PHE A 156 -4.62 -1.30 0.56
CA PHE A 156 -5.78 -1.07 1.41
C PHE A 156 -5.43 -0.27 2.68
N ALA A 157 -4.33 -0.63 3.35
CA ALA A 157 -3.86 0.06 4.55
C ALA A 157 -3.59 1.55 4.27
N ILE A 158 -2.84 1.89 3.21
CA ILE A 158 -2.56 3.26 2.78
C ILE A 158 -3.85 3.98 2.37
N GLY A 159 -4.72 3.31 1.62
CA GLY A 159 -6.01 3.86 1.20
C GLY A 159 -6.88 4.30 2.37
N VAL A 160 -7.05 3.42 3.36
CA VAL A 160 -7.79 3.73 4.60
C VAL A 160 -7.09 4.85 5.39
N LEU A 161 -5.76 4.84 5.44
CA LEU A 161 -4.97 5.86 6.11
C LEU A 161 -5.16 7.26 5.49
N ALA A 162 -5.18 7.32 4.17
CA ALA A 162 -5.39 8.54 3.40
C ALA A 162 -6.81 9.08 3.60
N LEU A 163 -7.82 8.21 3.66
CA LEU A 163 -9.20 8.58 3.98
C LEU A 163 -9.37 9.09 5.42
N LEU A 164 -8.62 8.53 6.37
CA LEU A 164 -8.60 8.94 7.78
C LEU A 164 -7.71 10.17 8.05
N GLY A 165 -7.28 10.89 7.00
CA GLY A 165 -6.19 11.88 6.92
C GLY A 165 -6.10 13.02 7.95
N LYS A 166 -6.94 13.07 8.99
CA LYS A 166 -6.86 14.06 10.08
C LYS A 166 -6.03 13.65 11.30
N SER A 167 -5.64 12.38 11.47
CA SER A 167 -5.10 11.91 12.77
C SER A 167 -3.63 11.46 12.78
N ILE A 168 -2.85 11.61 11.71
CA ILE A 168 -1.49 11.06 11.68
C ILE A 168 -0.43 12.17 11.70
N PRO A 169 0.25 12.38 12.84
CA PRO A 169 1.34 13.35 12.94
C PRO A 169 2.45 13.00 11.95
N GLY A 170 3.01 14.00 11.28
CA GLY A 170 3.98 13.84 10.19
C GLY A 170 5.20 12.99 10.56
N ASN A 171 5.55 12.88 11.84
CA ASN A 171 6.72 12.14 12.31
C ASN A 171 6.65 10.61 12.09
N LEU A 172 5.47 10.01 11.97
CA LEU A 172 5.34 8.57 11.64
C LEU A 172 5.42 8.28 10.14
N ARG A 173 5.11 9.27 9.28
CA ARG A 173 5.24 9.14 7.82
C ARG A 173 6.68 9.23 7.33
N VAL A 174 7.54 9.90 8.09
CA VAL A 174 8.97 10.04 7.77
C VAL A 174 9.75 8.76 8.10
N PHE A 175 9.33 8.00 9.12
CA PHE A 175 10.02 6.79 9.55
C PHE A 175 9.91 5.63 8.55
N CYS A 176 8.86 5.59 7.74
CA CYS A 176 8.65 4.56 6.72
C CYS A 176 9.32 4.88 5.36
N TRP A 177 9.71 6.14 5.09
CA TRP A 177 10.11 6.55 3.74
C TRP A 177 11.35 7.47 3.66
N ARG A 178 11.82 8.05 4.76
CA ARG A 178 12.93 9.02 4.71
C ARG A 178 13.79 8.89 5.95
N SER A 179 14.77 8.00 5.88
CA SER A 179 15.98 8.18 6.68
C SER A 179 16.49 9.60 6.40
N PRO A 180 16.61 10.48 7.41
CA PRO A 180 17.17 11.79 7.22
C PRO A 180 18.61 11.59 6.77
N SER A 181 18.89 11.78 5.48
CA SER A 181 20.25 11.99 5.01
C SER A 181 20.76 13.22 5.76
N SER A 182 21.56 12.97 6.78
CA SER A 182 22.21 13.97 7.61
C SER A 182 23.20 14.75 6.75
N THR A 183 22.73 15.81 6.11
CA THR A 183 23.61 16.91 5.74
C THR A 183 23.75 17.80 6.96
N ILE A 184 24.58 17.37 7.91
CA ILE A 184 25.25 18.29 8.83
C ILE A 184 26.71 18.38 8.35
N SER A 185 26.91 19.45 7.60
CA SER A 185 28.19 20.13 7.43
C SER A 185 28.99 20.15 8.73
N ARG A 186 30.29 19.83 8.63
CA ARG A 186 31.36 20.61 9.27
C ARG A 186 32.74 20.27 8.67
N ARG A 187 33.25 21.25 7.91
CA ARG A 187 34.64 21.55 7.52
C ARG A 187 35.30 20.68 6.47
#